data_AF-A0A4T0BHI3-F1
#
_entry.id   AF-A0A4T0BHI3-F1
#
_cell.length_a   1.000
_cell.length_b   1.000
_cell.length_c   1.000
_cell.angle_alpha   90.00
_cell.angle_beta   90.00
_cell.angle_gamma   90.00
#
_symmetry.space_group_name_H-M   'P 1'
#
loop_
_entity.id
_entity.type
_entity.pdbx_description
1 polymer ?
#
loop_
_entity_poly.entity_id
_entity_poly.type
_entity_poly.pdbx_seq_one_letter_code
_entity_poly.pdbx_strand_id
1 'polypeptide(L)'
;MIIIICQAQMMPAIGAIWAINESNNCLRYISTYDTRGLFLNSVPLLNPDLFAETAASDARRASGKLLSKLDSIPYTLKDGFKYLGMSVAAGSPAFANLQPNENAFVADKLAQAGFVMIGKTNMPPMTAGGMQRGVYGRAVSPYNMEYLTAAFSSGSSNGAATSTAASFAAFGLGSETVSSGRSPASNNGLVCYTQSRGVISCRRLWPLYVTCDVVVPLTRTVEDMLAVLEVITQPDPETIGDFWKDQRTVALPKASNLEGDLSRLCDAHSLRGKRLAVPKMYIDGMSGTSISKVPFVSEGVKKVWAQTQTDLTSSGAI
;
A
#
# COMPACT_ATOMS: atom_id res chain seq x y z
N MET A 1 -16.40 9.69 8.48
CA MET A 1 -16.54 9.50 7.02
C MET A 1 -15.38 8.63 6.56
N ILE A 2 -15.61 7.67 5.66
CA ILE A 2 -14.53 6.84 5.06
C ILE A 2 -13.97 7.66 3.91
N ILE A 3 -12.67 7.94 3.90
CA ILE A 3 -12.04 8.74 2.84
C ILE A 3 -11.91 7.87 1.60
N ILE A 4 -12.80 8.05 0.63
CA ILE A 4 -12.60 7.54 -0.74
C ILE A 4 -11.89 8.66 -1.49
N ILE A 5 -10.70 8.38 -2.04
CA ILE A 5 -9.85 9.42 -2.66
C ILE A 5 -10.61 10.13 -3.78
N CYS A 6 -11.33 9.38 -4.61
CA CYS A 6 -12.15 9.96 -5.68
C CYS A 6 -13.30 10.84 -5.18
N GLN A 7 -13.87 10.58 -4.00
CA GLN A 7 -14.88 11.47 -3.42
C GLN A 7 -14.25 12.78 -2.93
N ALA A 8 -13.04 12.71 -2.36
CA ALA A 8 -12.30 13.89 -1.93
C ALA A 8 -11.91 14.80 -3.10
N GLN A 9 -11.61 14.24 -4.28
CA GLN A 9 -11.35 15.00 -5.51
C GLN A 9 -12.56 15.82 -6.01
N MET A 10 -13.78 15.37 -5.69
CA MET A 10 -15.02 16.02 -6.15
C MET A 10 -15.53 17.09 -5.17
N MET A 11 -14.94 17.21 -3.98
CA MET A 11 -15.33 18.24 -3.01
C MET A 11 -14.75 19.60 -3.44
N PRO A 12 -15.57 20.66 -3.53
CA PRO A 12 -15.06 21.99 -3.85
C PRO A 12 -14.00 22.39 -2.82
N ALA A 13 -13.00 23.17 -3.25
CA ALA A 13 -11.93 23.70 -2.39
C ALA A 13 -12.43 24.70 -1.31
N ILE A 14 -13.74 24.73 -1.05
CA ILE A 14 -14.41 25.62 -0.13
C ILE A 14 -14.37 24.99 1.26
N GLY A 15 -13.35 25.36 2.03
CA GLY A 15 -13.19 24.96 3.44
C GLY A 15 -11.75 25.10 3.89
N ALA A 16 -11.52 25.92 4.91
CA ALA A 16 -10.17 26.25 5.40
C ALA A 16 -9.55 25.22 6.35
N ILE A 17 -10.24 24.10 6.66
CA ILE A 17 -9.84 23.13 7.70
C ILE A 17 -10.11 21.68 7.22
N TRP A 18 -9.92 21.38 5.94
CA TRP A 18 -10.19 20.04 5.41
C TRP A 18 -9.12 19.04 5.87
N ALA A 19 -7.83 19.38 5.71
CA ALA A 19 -6.72 18.47 5.99
C ALA A 19 -6.61 18.16 7.48
N ILE A 20 -6.83 19.18 8.31
CA ILE A 20 -6.90 19.05 9.76
C ILE A 20 -8.07 18.14 10.17
N ASN A 21 -9.27 18.33 9.60
CA ASN A 21 -10.44 17.51 9.95
C ASN A 21 -10.24 16.03 9.57
N GLU A 22 -9.74 15.76 8.37
CA GLU A 22 -9.50 14.38 7.94
C GLU A 22 -8.38 13.72 8.76
N SER A 23 -7.30 14.43 9.06
CA SER A 23 -6.23 13.89 9.91
C SER A 23 -6.68 13.68 11.36
N ASN A 24 -7.53 14.56 11.90
CA ASN A 24 -8.14 14.37 13.21
C ASN A 24 -9.06 13.15 13.24
N ASN A 25 -9.81 12.88 12.16
CA ASN A 25 -10.60 11.66 12.03
C ASN A 25 -9.73 10.41 12.05
N CYS A 26 -8.63 10.42 11.27
CA CYS A 26 -7.63 9.35 11.27
C CYS A 26 -7.06 9.10 12.68
N LEU A 27 -6.58 10.15 13.34
CA LEU A 27 -6.05 10.08 14.70
C LEU A 27 -7.08 9.57 15.70
N ARG A 28 -8.35 9.98 15.58
CA ARG A 28 -9.43 9.48 16.43
C ARG A 28 -9.61 7.96 16.27
N TYR A 29 -9.61 7.46 15.04
CA TYR A 29 -9.73 6.02 14.81
C TYR A 29 -8.51 5.23 15.30
N ILE A 30 -7.30 5.72 15.04
CA ILE A 30 -6.05 5.11 15.55
C ILE A 30 -6.06 5.08 17.09
N SER A 31 -6.42 6.20 17.71
CA SER A 31 -6.55 6.31 19.16
C SER A 31 -7.59 5.36 19.77
N THR A 32 -8.64 5.03 19.02
CA THR A 32 -9.77 4.22 19.53
C THR A 32 -9.57 2.73 19.30
N TYR A 33 -9.04 2.34 18.13
CA TYR A 33 -9.01 0.95 17.68
C TYR A 33 -7.59 0.39 17.53
N ASP A 34 -6.59 1.24 17.26
CA ASP A 34 -5.22 0.78 17.02
C ASP A 34 -4.40 0.68 18.30
N THR A 35 -4.50 1.71 19.14
CA THR A 35 -3.72 1.86 20.39
C THR A 35 -4.52 1.46 21.63
N ARG A 36 -5.85 1.43 21.53
CA ARG A 36 -6.80 1.08 22.59
C ARG A 36 -7.87 0.17 22.02
N GLY A 37 -8.77 -0.32 22.88
CA GLY A 37 -9.89 -1.16 22.48
C GLY A 37 -9.41 -2.46 21.84
N LEU A 38 -9.63 -2.61 20.54
CA LEU A 38 -9.23 -3.79 19.76
C LEU A 38 -7.70 -3.98 19.68
N PHE A 39 -6.93 -2.90 19.91
CA PHE A 39 -5.48 -2.92 19.90
C PHE A 39 -4.90 -3.52 18.60
N LEU A 40 -5.32 -2.95 17.47
CA LEU A 40 -4.89 -3.44 16.15
C LEU A 40 -3.39 -3.26 15.88
N ASN A 41 -2.71 -2.36 16.60
CA ASN A 41 -1.25 -2.17 16.59
C ASN A 41 -0.63 -2.10 15.18
N SER A 42 -1.28 -1.36 14.29
CA SER A 42 -0.94 -1.22 12.88
C SER A 42 -0.15 0.06 12.57
N VAL A 43 -0.31 1.13 13.35
CA VAL A 43 0.38 2.44 13.20
C VAL A 43 1.13 2.79 14.49
N PRO A 44 2.26 2.10 14.78
CA PRO A 44 2.97 2.27 16.05
C PRO A 44 3.67 3.63 16.21
N LEU A 45 3.95 4.34 15.12
CA LEU A 45 4.59 5.66 15.14
C LEU A 45 3.71 6.67 14.40
N LEU A 46 3.29 7.72 15.07
CA LEU A 46 2.62 8.86 14.45
C LEU A 46 3.64 9.88 13.96
N ASN A 47 3.32 10.56 12.85
CA ASN A 47 4.15 11.64 12.34
C ASN A 47 4.18 12.82 13.34
N PRO A 48 5.35 13.18 13.90
CA PRO A 48 5.43 14.30 14.84
C PRO A 48 5.06 15.64 14.20
N ASP A 49 5.23 15.78 12.88
CA ASP A 49 4.99 17.02 12.14
C ASP A 49 3.58 17.08 11.53
N LEU A 50 2.70 16.10 11.81
CA LEU A 50 1.37 15.97 11.21
C LEU A 50 0.53 17.25 11.27
N PHE A 51 0.51 17.93 12.43
CA PHE A 51 -0.27 19.15 12.59
C PHE A 51 0.30 20.33 11.79
N ALA A 52 1.62 20.39 11.63
CA ALA A 52 2.26 21.41 10.79
C ALA A 52 1.99 21.14 9.30
N GLU A 53 2.09 19.88 8.86
CA GLU A 53 1.80 19.47 7.48
C GLU A 53 0.34 19.73 7.08
N THR A 54 -0.60 19.39 7.97
CA THR A 54 -2.04 19.62 7.74
C THR A 54 -2.38 21.10 7.71
N ALA A 55 -1.83 21.91 8.63
CA ALA A 55 -2.02 23.36 8.59
C ALA A 55 -1.45 23.99 7.32
N ALA A 56 -0.29 23.53 6.85
CA ALA A 56 0.29 24.00 5.59
C ALA A 56 -0.58 23.60 4.38
N SER A 57 -1.16 22.39 4.37
CA SER A 57 -2.09 21.94 3.34
C SER A 57 -3.39 22.76 3.32
N ASP A 58 -3.97 23.03 4.48
CA ASP A 58 -5.16 23.87 4.60
C ASP A 58 -4.89 25.33 4.19
N ALA A 59 -3.72 25.88 4.49
CA ALA A 59 -3.32 27.20 4.01
C ALA A 59 -3.20 27.26 2.47
N ARG A 60 -2.69 26.19 1.84
CA ARG A 60 -2.68 26.06 0.36
C ARG A 60 -4.10 26.00 -0.19
N ARG A 61 -4.99 25.23 0.45
CA ARG A 61 -6.40 25.13 0.05
C ARG A 61 -7.13 26.47 0.16
N ALA A 62 -7.00 27.16 1.30
CA ALA A 62 -7.62 28.46 1.55
C ALA A 62 -7.13 29.56 0.59
N SER A 63 -5.88 29.45 0.11
CA SER A 63 -5.31 30.39 -0.86
C SER A 63 -5.50 29.96 -2.33
N GLY A 64 -6.18 28.84 -2.60
CA GLY A 64 -6.41 28.33 -3.95
C GLY A 64 -5.14 27.80 -4.64
N LYS A 65 -4.10 27.44 -3.86
CA LYS A 65 -2.78 27.01 -4.33
C LYS A 65 -2.48 25.54 -4.01
N LEU A 66 -3.44 24.66 -4.30
CA LEU A 66 -3.25 23.21 -4.13
C LEU A 66 -2.05 22.72 -4.95
N LEU A 67 -1.27 21.79 -4.40
CA LEU A 67 -0.13 21.19 -5.09
C LEU A 67 -0.56 20.18 -6.17
N SER A 68 -1.72 19.54 -5.97
CA SER A 68 -2.32 18.65 -6.94
C SER A 68 -3.83 18.51 -6.66
N LYS A 69 -4.54 17.76 -7.52
CA LYS A 69 -5.93 17.34 -7.27
C LYS A 69 -6.07 16.41 -6.04
N LEU A 70 -4.94 15.91 -5.53
CA LEU A 70 -4.83 14.97 -4.41
C LEU A 70 -4.16 15.60 -3.18
N ASP A 71 -4.00 16.93 -3.16
CA ASP A 71 -3.50 17.63 -1.97
C ASP A 71 -4.42 17.34 -0.78
N SER A 72 -3.80 17.25 0.39
CA SER A 72 -4.39 16.97 1.69
C SER A 72 -4.69 15.49 1.99
N ILE A 73 -4.67 14.58 1.01
CA ILE A 73 -5.10 13.18 1.22
C ILE A 73 -4.17 12.46 2.25
N PRO A 74 -4.72 11.89 3.34
CA PRO A 74 -3.92 11.24 4.36
C PRO A 74 -3.51 9.82 3.96
N TYR A 75 -2.27 9.44 4.26
CA TYR A 75 -1.74 8.09 4.00
C TYR A 75 -0.89 7.57 5.15
N THR A 76 -0.67 6.26 5.17
CA THR A 76 0.30 5.61 6.07
C THR A 76 1.44 4.98 5.29
N LEU A 77 2.62 4.88 5.91
CA LEU A 77 3.85 4.47 5.23
C LEU A 77 4.54 3.34 6.00
N LYS A 78 4.86 2.21 5.36
CA LYS A 78 5.58 1.12 6.03
C LYS A 78 6.93 1.59 6.62
N ASP A 79 7.28 1.08 7.79
CA ASP A 79 8.47 1.52 8.55
C ASP A 79 9.80 1.38 7.79
N GLY A 80 9.88 0.48 6.82
CA GLY A 80 11.05 0.31 5.96
C GLY A 80 11.29 1.44 4.94
N PHE A 81 10.37 2.37 4.73
CA PHE A 81 10.63 3.53 3.87
C PHE A 81 11.35 4.60 4.67
N LYS A 82 12.40 5.24 4.12
CA LYS A 82 12.94 6.45 4.74
C LYS A 82 11.90 7.59 4.71
N TYR A 83 11.80 8.35 5.80
CA TYR A 83 11.01 9.59 5.89
C TYR A 83 11.67 10.51 6.92
N LEU A 84 12.09 11.70 6.51
CA LEU A 84 12.79 12.68 7.35
C LEU A 84 11.99 13.00 8.61
N GLY A 85 12.69 13.10 9.75
CA GLY A 85 12.05 13.35 11.05
C GLY A 85 11.48 12.11 11.75
N MET A 86 11.46 10.94 11.09
CA MET A 86 11.02 9.67 11.69
C MET A 86 12.06 8.56 11.51
N SER A 87 12.19 7.70 12.51
CA SER A 87 13.08 6.53 12.42
C SER A 87 12.73 5.62 11.22
N VAL A 88 13.75 4.97 10.67
CA VAL A 88 13.62 3.89 9.67
C VAL A 88 14.15 2.59 10.28
N ALA A 89 13.36 1.98 11.15
CA ALA A 89 13.80 0.80 11.89
C ALA A 89 13.67 -0.50 11.09
N ALA A 90 12.88 -0.48 10.01
CA ALA A 90 12.44 -1.67 9.29
C ALA A 90 11.92 -2.76 10.23
N GLY A 91 11.21 -2.40 11.30
CA GLY A 91 10.69 -3.30 12.33
C GLY A 91 11.77 -3.98 13.21
N SER A 92 13.05 -3.64 13.04
CA SER A 92 14.17 -4.28 13.74
C SER A 92 14.58 -3.51 15.00
N PRO A 93 14.73 -4.17 16.16
CA PRO A 93 15.24 -3.52 17.38
C PRO A 93 16.62 -2.88 17.20
N ALA A 94 17.46 -3.42 16.32
CA ALA A 94 18.80 -2.90 16.06
C ALA A 94 18.80 -1.51 15.42
N PHE A 95 17.71 -1.14 14.74
CA PHE A 95 17.58 0.13 14.02
C PHE A 95 16.47 1.02 14.59
N ALA A 96 15.98 0.72 15.80
CA ALA A 96 14.85 1.43 16.43
C ALA A 96 14.99 2.96 16.43
N ASN A 97 16.23 3.45 16.57
CA ASN A 97 16.54 4.89 16.61
C ASN A 97 17.25 5.40 15.35
N LEU A 98 17.37 4.58 14.29
CA LEU A 98 18.07 4.96 13.06
C LEU A 98 17.31 6.07 12.35
N GLN A 99 17.91 7.25 12.26
CA GLN A 99 17.33 8.39 11.57
C GLN A 99 17.75 8.41 10.09
N PRO A 100 16.80 8.56 9.16
CA PRO A 100 17.11 8.74 7.76
C PRO A 100 17.66 10.16 7.51
N ASN A 101 18.56 10.27 6.53
CA ASN A 101 19.15 11.51 6.07
C ASN A 101 18.34 12.19 4.93
N GLU A 102 17.27 11.54 4.45
CA GLU A 102 16.48 11.93 3.29
C GLU A 102 15.22 11.05 3.21
N ASN A 103 14.21 11.49 2.45
CA ASN A 103 12.97 10.74 2.22
C ASN A 103 13.15 9.65 1.17
N ALA A 104 12.33 8.60 1.23
CA ALA A 104 12.18 7.68 0.11
C ALA A 104 11.57 8.37 -1.11
N PHE A 105 11.92 7.89 -2.31
CA PHE A 105 11.46 8.50 -3.56
C PHE A 105 9.94 8.67 -3.59
N VAL A 106 9.19 7.63 -3.23
CA VAL A 106 7.72 7.68 -3.22
C VAL A 106 7.17 8.61 -2.14
N ALA A 107 7.87 8.76 -1.01
CA ALA A 107 7.48 9.72 0.03
C ALA A 107 7.67 11.17 -0.45
N ASP A 108 8.77 11.46 -1.17
CA ASP A 108 8.97 12.77 -1.80
C ASP A 108 7.90 13.08 -2.85
N LYS A 109 7.53 12.11 -3.69
CA LYS A 109 6.47 12.31 -4.69
C LYS A 109 5.11 12.58 -4.06
N LEU A 110 4.76 11.86 -3.00
CA LEU A 110 3.54 12.12 -2.24
C LEU A 110 3.55 13.49 -1.57
N ALA A 111 4.66 13.88 -0.93
CA ALA A 111 4.80 15.20 -0.32
C ALA A 111 4.70 16.33 -1.36
N GLN A 112 5.34 16.17 -2.53
CA GLN A 112 5.27 17.11 -3.65
C GLN A 112 3.85 17.25 -4.21
N ALA A 113 3.04 16.19 -4.16
CA ALA A 113 1.63 16.22 -4.55
C ALA A 113 0.70 16.73 -3.43
N GLY A 114 1.22 16.99 -2.23
CA GLY A 114 0.48 17.53 -1.09
C GLY A 114 -0.20 16.50 -0.19
N PHE A 115 0.13 15.23 -0.31
CA PHE A 115 -0.38 14.20 0.62
C PHE A 115 0.15 14.42 2.03
N VAL A 116 -0.65 14.01 3.02
CA VAL A 116 -0.32 14.15 4.44
C VAL A 116 0.01 12.78 5.03
N MET A 117 1.19 12.63 5.63
CA MET A 117 1.62 11.34 6.18
C MET A 117 1.19 11.23 7.65
N ILE A 118 0.32 10.27 7.95
CA ILE A 118 -0.25 10.06 9.30
C ILE A 118 0.76 9.40 10.24
N GLY A 119 1.48 8.39 9.75
CA GLY A 119 2.42 7.63 10.56
C GLY A 119 3.04 6.44 9.85
N LYS A 120 4.00 5.81 10.54
CA LYS A 120 4.64 4.57 10.08
C LYS A 120 3.83 3.35 10.48
N THR A 121 3.79 2.35 9.60
CA THR A 121 3.05 1.11 9.85
C THR A 121 3.94 -0.07 10.26
N ASN A 122 3.35 -0.97 11.05
CA ASN A 122 4.01 -2.11 11.66
C ASN A 122 4.50 -3.15 10.64
N MET A 123 5.61 -3.80 10.96
CA MET A 123 6.25 -4.85 10.16
C MET A 123 7.23 -5.69 11.01
N PRO A 124 7.54 -6.94 10.62
CA PRO A 124 8.60 -7.73 11.25
C PRO A 124 9.99 -7.15 10.96
N PRO A 125 11.03 -7.55 11.73
CA PRO A 125 12.40 -7.10 11.51
C PRO A 125 12.86 -7.34 10.07
N MET A 126 13.44 -6.30 9.49
CA MET A 126 14.12 -6.31 8.19
C MET A 126 13.21 -6.71 7.03
N THR A 127 11.89 -6.56 7.15
CA THR A 127 10.87 -7.10 6.22
C THR A 127 10.96 -8.63 6.00
N ALA A 128 11.81 -9.32 6.77
CA ALA A 128 12.15 -10.73 6.59
C ALA A 128 11.17 -11.63 7.36
N GLY A 129 9.95 -11.77 6.82
CA GLY A 129 8.91 -12.61 7.39
C GLY A 129 7.51 -12.11 7.06
N GLY A 130 6.57 -12.36 7.97
CA GLY A 130 5.20 -11.87 7.86
C GLY A 130 4.62 -11.39 9.18
N MET A 131 4.42 -12.31 10.12
CA MET A 131 3.68 -12.05 11.37
C MET A 131 4.52 -12.24 12.64
N GLN A 132 5.84 -12.41 12.49
CA GLN A 132 6.80 -12.34 13.59
C GLN A 132 6.76 -10.94 14.21
N ARG A 133 7.03 -10.86 15.52
CA ARG A 133 7.03 -9.59 16.24
C ARG A 133 8.37 -8.88 16.07
N GLY A 134 8.32 -7.62 15.64
CA GLY A 134 9.46 -6.71 15.60
C GLY A 134 9.55 -5.82 16.83
N VAL A 135 10.29 -4.72 16.70
CA VAL A 135 10.43 -3.70 17.76
C VAL A 135 9.08 -3.08 18.16
N TYR A 136 8.11 -3.04 17.23
CA TYR A 136 6.76 -2.54 17.47
C TYR A 136 5.71 -3.66 17.65
N GLY A 137 6.14 -4.90 17.87
CA GLY A 137 5.23 -6.05 17.92
C GLY A 137 4.74 -6.47 16.52
N ARG A 138 3.42 -6.66 16.36
CA ARG A 138 2.76 -7.00 15.08
C ARG A 138 1.34 -6.44 15.03
N ALA A 139 0.81 -6.21 13.82
CA ALA A 139 -0.59 -5.83 13.64
C ALA A 139 -1.57 -7.01 13.82
N VAL A 140 -2.82 -6.70 14.13
CA VAL A 140 -3.93 -7.66 14.29
C VAL A 140 -4.96 -7.44 13.16
N SER A 141 -5.72 -8.49 12.82
CA SER A 141 -6.74 -8.41 11.79
C SER A 141 -7.94 -7.58 12.26
N PRO A 142 -8.40 -6.58 11.48
CA PRO A 142 -9.61 -5.82 11.79
C PRO A 142 -10.89 -6.62 11.49
N TYR A 143 -10.80 -7.74 10.76
CA TYR A 143 -11.94 -8.58 10.39
C TYR A 143 -12.23 -9.68 11.40
N ASN A 144 -11.19 -10.36 11.89
CA ASN A 144 -11.32 -11.42 12.88
C ASN A 144 -9.99 -11.62 13.63
N MET A 145 -9.98 -11.33 14.94
CA MET A 145 -8.79 -11.40 15.79
C MET A 145 -8.24 -12.83 15.99
N GLU A 146 -9.02 -13.87 15.69
CA GLU A 146 -8.57 -15.26 15.74
C GLU A 146 -7.66 -15.63 14.56
N TYR A 147 -7.66 -14.83 13.49
CA TYR A 147 -6.88 -15.06 12.29
C TYR A 147 -5.82 -13.96 12.08
N LEU A 148 -4.74 -14.33 11.41
CA LEU A 148 -3.66 -13.41 11.08
C LEU A 148 -4.10 -12.42 10.00
N THR A 149 -3.68 -11.15 10.12
CA THR A 149 -3.91 -10.11 9.12
C THR A 149 -3.04 -10.27 7.85
N ALA A 150 -2.14 -11.25 7.82
CA ALA A 150 -1.32 -11.60 6.67
C ALA A 150 -0.77 -13.04 6.81
N ALA A 151 -0.19 -13.59 5.74
CA ALA A 151 0.52 -14.87 5.81
C ALA A 151 1.72 -14.78 6.77
N PHE A 152 1.90 -15.82 7.57
CA PHE A 152 2.88 -15.84 8.65
C PHE A 152 4.32 -15.65 8.17
N SER A 153 4.69 -16.30 7.06
CA SER A 153 6.08 -16.35 6.57
C SER A 153 6.44 -15.24 5.57
N SER A 154 5.46 -14.61 4.93
CA SER A 154 5.68 -13.56 3.92
C SER A 154 4.45 -12.67 3.83
N GLY A 155 4.44 -11.66 4.68
CA GLY A 155 3.28 -10.80 4.96
C GLY A 155 3.68 -9.51 5.66
N SER A 156 4.88 -9.01 5.38
CA SER A 156 5.53 -8.02 6.22
C SER A 156 4.89 -6.62 6.16
N SER A 157 4.01 -6.33 5.20
CA SER A 157 3.22 -5.08 5.19
C SER A 157 1.91 -5.21 6.01
N ASN A 158 1.94 -6.00 7.10
CA ASN A 158 0.77 -6.28 7.93
C ASN A 158 0.13 -5.01 8.51
N GLY A 159 0.93 -4.05 8.98
CA GLY A 159 0.42 -2.78 9.49
C GLY A 159 -0.24 -1.93 8.39
N ALA A 160 0.37 -1.85 7.21
CA ALA A 160 -0.16 -1.05 6.09
C ALA A 160 -1.53 -1.57 5.59
N ALA A 161 -1.72 -2.89 5.56
CA ALA A 161 -3.00 -3.47 5.18
C ALA A 161 -4.06 -3.28 6.28
N THR A 162 -3.74 -3.58 7.54
CA THR A 162 -4.68 -3.36 8.66
C THR A 162 -5.10 -1.89 8.75
N SER A 163 -4.16 -0.95 8.67
CA SER A 163 -4.47 0.49 8.77
C SER A 163 -5.36 0.97 7.62
N THR A 164 -5.15 0.46 6.41
CA THR A 164 -5.96 0.79 5.24
C THR A 164 -7.37 0.21 5.35
N ALA A 165 -7.51 -1.07 5.73
CA ALA A 165 -8.83 -1.70 5.89
C ALA A 165 -9.63 -1.07 7.03
N ALA A 166 -8.97 -0.74 8.14
CA ALA A 166 -9.59 -0.06 9.29
C ALA A 166 -9.84 1.45 9.05
N SER A 167 -9.55 1.97 7.86
CA SER A 167 -9.74 3.38 7.49
C SER A 167 -8.99 4.37 8.39
N PHE A 168 -7.78 4.00 8.83
CA PHE A 168 -6.88 4.89 9.57
C PHE A 168 -6.19 5.91 8.67
N ALA A 169 -6.23 5.68 7.36
CA ALA A 169 -5.89 6.64 6.32
C ALA A 169 -6.63 6.30 5.02
N ALA A 170 -6.51 7.16 4.00
CA ALA A 170 -7.11 6.92 2.70
C ALA A 170 -6.50 5.68 2.03
N PHE A 171 -5.18 5.54 2.10
CA PHE A 171 -4.43 4.39 1.61
C PHE A 171 -3.16 4.14 2.43
N GLY A 172 -2.50 3.01 2.18
CA GLY A 172 -1.22 2.65 2.77
C GLY A 172 -0.18 2.33 1.71
N LEU A 173 1.08 2.68 1.97
CA LEU A 173 2.23 2.19 1.19
C LEU A 173 2.94 1.07 1.94
N GLY A 174 2.92 -0.11 1.34
CA GLY A 174 3.70 -1.27 1.72
C GLY A 174 4.85 -1.55 0.77
N SER A 175 5.47 -2.72 0.93
CA SER A 175 6.46 -3.26 0.01
C SER A 175 6.35 -4.78 -0.10
N GLU A 176 6.81 -5.32 -1.22
CA GLU A 176 6.81 -6.75 -1.48
C GLU A 176 8.17 -7.24 -1.97
N THR A 177 8.60 -8.37 -1.43
CA THR A 177 9.75 -9.14 -1.92
C THR A 177 9.31 -10.51 -2.47
N VAL A 178 8.36 -11.17 -1.78
CA VAL A 178 7.78 -12.46 -2.20
C VAL A 178 6.25 -12.35 -2.28
N SER A 179 5.59 -12.06 -1.16
CA SER A 179 4.14 -11.84 -1.08
C SER A 179 3.73 -10.82 -0.02
N SER A 180 4.68 -10.01 0.46
CA SER A 180 4.49 -9.08 1.57
C SER A 180 3.55 -7.91 1.29
N GLY A 181 3.08 -7.73 0.05
CA GLY A 181 2.00 -6.80 -0.31
C GLY A 181 0.68 -7.53 -0.54
N ARG A 182 0.69 -8.52 -1.45
CA ARG A 182 -0.52 -9.28 -1.85
C ARG A 182 -1.13 -10.10 -0.73
N SER A 183 -0.31 -10.71 0.14
CA SER A 183 -0.84 -11.51 1.24
C SER A 183 -1.56 -10.66 2.30
N PRO A 184 -0.98 -9.56 2.83
CA PRO A 184 -1.72 -8.64 3.69
C PRO A 184 -2.97 -8.07 3.00
N ALA A 185 -2.89 -7.71 1.72
CA ALA A 185 -4.04 -7.20 0.97
C ALA A 185 -5.20 -8.20 0.91
N SER A 186 -4.91 -9.47 0.62
CA SER A 186 -5.90 -10.54 0.55
C SER A 186 -6.61 -10.73 1.89
N ASN A 187 -5.87 -10.75 3.00
CA ASN A 187 -6.45 -10.94 4.33
C ASN A 187 -7.22 -9.72 4.85
N ASN A 188 -7.11 -8.57 4.18
CA ASN A 188 -7.75 -7.31 4.55
C ASN A 188 -8.73 -6.78 3.49
N GLY A 189 -9.05 -7.57 2.46
CA GLY A 189 -10.01 -7.18 1.42
C GLY A 189 -9.61 -5.94 0.63
N LEU A 190 -8.32 -5.77 0.32
CA LEU A 190 -7.78 -4.58 -0.33
C LEU A 190 -7.37 -4.81 -1.78
N VAL A 191 -7.36 -3.73 -2.56
CA VAL A 191 -6.70 -3.64 -3.85
C VAL A 191 -5.20 -3.44 -3.63
N CYS A 192 -4.39 -4.21 -4.34
CA CYS A 192 -2.94 -4.22 -4.23
C CYS A 192 -2.31 -4.28 -5.62
N TYR A 193 -1.36 -3.40 -5.89
CA TYR A 193 -0.63 -3.40 -7.16
C TYR A 193 0.85 -3.71 -6.94
N THR A 194 1.30 -4.83 -7.53
CA THR A 194 2.71 -5.24 -7.57
C THR A 194 3.20 -5.11 -9.00
N GLN A 195 3.96 -4.06 -9.25
CA GLN A 195 4.42 -3.59 -10.54
C GLN A 195 5.51 -4.46 -11.15
N SER A 196 5.65 -4.36 -12.48
CA SER A 196 6.82 -4.83 -13.20
C SER A 196 8.09 -4.09 -12.76
N ARG A 197 9.26 -4.70 -13.00
CA ARG A 197 10.57 -4.16 -12.65
C ARG A 197 10.76 -2.74 -13.18
N GLY A 198 11.20 -1.82 -12.32
CA GLY A 198 11.54 -0.44 -12.68
C GLY A 198 10.36 0.52 -12.90
N VAL A 199 9.10 0.08 -12.74
CA VAL A 199 7.93 0.96 -12.89
C VAL A 199 7.86 2.01 -11.78
N ILE A 200 7.96 1.60 -10.52
CA ILE A 200 8.04 2.49 -9.35
C ILE A 200 9.44 2.35 -8.75
N SER A 201 10.12 3.49 -8.54
CA SER A 201 11.45 3.49 -7.91
C SER A 201 11.40 2.96 -6.49
N CYS A 202 12.30 2.04 -6.17
CA CYS A 202 12.48 1.50 -4.81
C CYS A 202 13.57 2.23 -4.02
N ARG A 203 14.08 3.35 -4.54
CA ARG A 203 15.20 4.07 -3.92
C ARG A 203 14.86 4.50 -2.49
N ARG A 204 15.68 4.07 -1.53
CA ARG A 204 15.55 4.26 -0.07
C ARG A 204 14.31 3.60 0.56
N LEU A 205 13.73 2.60 -0.10
CA LEU A 205 13.06 1.51 0.59
C LEU A 205 14.13 0.59 1.19
N TRP A 206 13.92 0.14 2.42
CA TRP A 206 14.79 -0.83 3.08
C TRP A 206 14.84 -2.12 2.26
N PRO A 207 16.02 -2.52 1.74
CA PRO A 207 16.11 -3.69 0.87
C PRO A 207 16.04 -4.99 1.68
N LEU A 208 15.54 -6.05 1.05
CA LEU A 208 15.66 -7.42 1.51
C LEU A 208 16.34 -8.27 0.44
N TYR A 209 15.69 -8.40 -0.72
CA TYR A 209 16.28 -9.02 -1.90
C TYR A 209 16.13 -8.03 -3.05
N VAL A 210 17.18 -7.25 -3.32
CA VAL A 210 17.16 -6.13 -4.27
C VAL A 210 16.69 -6.50 -5.69
N THR A 211 16.79 -7.78 -6.06
CA THR A 211 16.29 -8.31 -7.33
C THR A 211 14.77 -8.51 -7.37
N CYS A 212 14.09 -8.45 -6.22
CA CYS A 212 12.68 -8.80 -6.02
C CYS A 212 11.87 -7.68 -5.36
N ASP A 213 12.51 -6.76 -4.65
CA ASP A 213 11.85 -5.71 -3.88
C ASP A 213 11.08 -4.75 -4.79
N VAL A 214 9.82 -4.49 -4.42
CA VAL A 214 8.91 -3.55 -5.08
C VAL A 214 8.10 -2.74 -4.07
N VAL A 215 7.84 -1.46 -4.36
CA VAL A 215 6.87 -0.63 -3.62
C VAL A 215 5.45 -1.11 -3.91
N VAL A 216 4.57 -1.18 -2.90
CA VAL A 216 3.20 -1.69 -3.08
C VAL A 216 2.18 -0.74 -2.44
N PRO A 217 1.43 0.05 -3.23
CA PRO A 217 0.24 0.73 -2.73
C PRO A 217 -0.87 -0.26 -2.37
N LEU A 218 -1.63 0.09 -1.33
CA LEU A 218 -2.78 -0.65 -0.82
C LEU A 218 -3.96 0.32 -0.69
N THR A 219 -5.06 0.05 -1.39
CA THR A 219 -6.26 0.89 -1.41
C THR A 219 -7.51 0.05 -1.22
N ARG A 220 -8.65 0.70 -0.91
CA ARG A 220 -9.95 0.01 -0.79
C ARG A 220 -10.67 -0.15 -2.13
N THR A 221 -10.32 0.66 -3.13
CA THR A 221 -10.93 0.64 -4.48
C THR A 221 -9.87 0.70 -5.57
N VAL A 222 -10.24 0.33 -6.79
CA VAL A 222 -9.35 0.40 -7.97
C VAL A 222 -9.16 1.84 -8.40
N GLU A 223 -10.18 2.68 -8.27
CA GLU A 223 -10.12 4.10 -8.59
C GLU A 223 -9.12 4.84 -7.69
N ASP A 224 -9.15 4.57 -6.38
CA ASP A 224 -8.16 5.09 -5.44
C ASP A 224 -6.75 4.61 -5.79
N MET A 225 -6.60 3.35 -6.26
CA MET A 225 -5.33 2.81 -6.71
C MET A 225 -4.77 3.61 -7.89
N LEU A 226 -5.59 3.87 -8.90
CA LEU A 226 -5.19 4.62 -10.09
C LEU A 226 -4.78 6.05 -9.75
N ALA A 227 -5.52 6.72 -8.85
CA ALA A 227 -5.16 8.05 -8.36
C ALA A 227 -3.81 8.08 -7.63
N VAL A 228 -3.52 7.06 -6.80
CA VAL A 228 -2.21 6.95 -6.14
C VAL A 228 -1.10 6.68 -7.14
N LEU A 229 -1.34 5.83 -8.15
CA LEU A 229 -0.36 5.49 -9.17
C LEU A 229 0.08 6.70 -9.98
N GLU A 230 -0.81 7.63 -10.33
CA GLU A 230 -0.46 8.89 -11.03
C GLU A 230 0.67 9.66 -10.34
N VAL A 231 0.77 9.56 -9.02
CA VAL A 231 1.74 10.31 -8.21
C VAL A 231 3.04 9.54 -8.01
N ILE A 232 2.97 8.21 -7.85
CA ILE A 232 4.16 7.42 -7.47
C ILE A 232 4.87 6.75 -8.64
N THR A 233 4.29 6.72 -9.85
CA THR A 233 4.92 6.17 -11.07
C THR A 233 5.80 7.19 -11.82
N GLN A 234 6.19 8.28 -11.16
CA GLN A 234 6.98 9.35 -11.75
C GLN A 234 8.41 8.89 -12.08
N PRO A 235 9.07 9.48 -13.11
CA PRO A 235 10.48 9.21 -13.39
C PRO A 235 11.38 9.52 -12.20
N ASP A 236 12.39 8.68 -11.98
CA ASP A 236 13.49 8.89 -11.03
C ASP A 236 14.79 9.04 -11.82
N PRO A 237 15.37 10.25 -11.94
CA PRO A 237 16.61 10.46 -12.69
C PRO A 237 17.84 9.90 -11.96
N GLU A 238 17.73 9.64 -10.65
CA GLU A 238 18.79 9.02 -9.85
C GLU A 238 18.48 7.53 -9.70
N THR A 239 19.41 6.67 -10.15
CA THR A 239 19.21 5.21 -10.19
C THR A 239 19.95 4.48 -9.10
N ILE A 240 20.96 5.08 -8.47
CA ILE A 240 21.77 4.44 -7.43
C ILE A 240 20.86 4.07 -6.24
N GLY A 241 20.89 2.79 -5.89
CA GLY A 241 20.04 2.22 -4.83
C GLY A 241 18.73 1.59 -5.32
N ASP A 242 18.44 1.64 -6.63
CA ASP A 242 17.42 0.80 -7.28
C ASP A 242 18.10 -0.15 -8.26
N PHE A 243 18.26 -1.42 -7.86
CA PHE A 243 19.03 -2.42 -8.60
C PHE A 243 18.61 -2.53 -10.07
N TRP A 244 17.32 -2.53 -10.36
CA TRP A 244 16.81 -2.74 -11.73
C TRP A 244 17.01 -1.52 -12.61
N LYS A 245 16.92 -0.31 -12.04
CA LYS A 245 17.17 0.93 -12.79
C LYS A 245 18.67 1.23 -12.96
N ASP A 246 19.52 0.79 -12.03
CA ASP A 246 20.96 1.07 -12.04
C ASP A 246 21.77 0.11 -12.94
N GLN A 247 21.32 -1.14 -13.06
CA GLN A 247 22.00 -2.14 -13.89
C GLN A 247 21.97 -1.78 -15.39
N ARG A 248 22.97 -2.26 -16.14
CA ARG A 248 23.20 -1.91 -17.56
C ARG A 248 23.03 -3.07 -18.54
N THR A 249 22.62 -4.23 -18.05
CA THR A 249 22.63 -5.49 -18.83
C THR A 249 21.27 -5.79 -19.46
N VAL A 250 20.18 -5.53 -18.74
CA VAL A 250 18.81 -5.81 -19.16
C VAL A 250 18.11 -4.49 -19.47
N ALA A 251 17.66 -4.30 -20.69
CA ALA A 251 16.84 -3.14 -21.05
C ALA A 251 15.45 -3.27 -20.41
N LEU A 252 15.04 -2.25 -19.64
CA LEU A 252 13.70 -2.19 -19.07
C LEU A 252 12.76 -1.40 -19.99
N PRO A 253 11.53 -1.90 -20.24
CA PRO A 253 10.56 -1.16 -21.02
C PRO A 253 10.06 0.07 -20.25
N LYS A 254 9.72 1.14 -20.98
CA LYS A 254 8.97 2.25 -20.40
C LYS A 254 7.54 1.81 -20.08
N ALA A 255 7.02 2.25 -18.95
CA ALA A 255 5.64 1.97 -18.53
C ALA A 255 4.67 2.99 -19.14
N SER A 256 4.61 3.08 -20.48
CA SER A 256 3.83 4.11 -21.19
C SER A 256 2.33 4.06 -20.90
N ASN A 257 1.80 2.90 -20.51
CA ASN A 257 0.41 2.75 -20.10
C ASN A 257 0.08 3.45 -18.76
N LEU A 258 1.09 3.87 -18.01
CA LEU A 258 0.97 4.58 -16.73
C LEU A 258 1.25 6.08 -16.86
N GLU A 259 1.26 6.62 -18.08
CA GLU A 259 1.34 8.05 -18.35
C GLU A 259 -0.06 8.67 -18.45
N GLY A 260 -0.16 9.93 -18.01
CA GLY A 260 -1.38 10.74 -18.04
C GLY A 260 -2.39 10.40 -16.95
N ASP A 261 -3.65 10.78 -17.20
CA ASP A 261 -4.79 10.46 -16.33
C ASP A 261 -5.09 8.96 -16.41
N LEU A 262 -4.95 8.27 -15.28
CA LEU A 262 -5.12 6.82 -15.18
C LEU A 262 -6.58 6.41 -15.00
N SER A 263 -7.49 7.34 -14.71
CA SER A 263 -8.94 7.04 -14.68
C SER A 263 -9.45 6.52 -16.02
N ARG A 264 -8.76 6.81 -17.13
CA ARG A 264 -9.04 6.24 -18.46
C ARG A 264 -8.93 4.71 -18.50
N LEU A 265 -8.28 4.09 -17.51
CA LEU A 265 -8.18 2.63 -17.38
C LEU A 265 -9.44 2.02 -16.74
N CYS A 266 -10.33 2.84 -16.16
CA CYS A 266 -11.63 2.39 -15.67
C CYS A 266 -12.60 2.17 -16.83
N ASP A 267 -12.72 0.93 -17.26
CA ASP A 267 -13.70 0.51 -18.26
C ASP A 267 -14.47 -0.74 -17.79
N ALA A 268 -15.78 -0.57 -17.56
CA ALA A 268 -16.69 -1.62 -17.12
C ALA A 268 -16.88 -2.75 -18.15
N HIS A 269 -16.39 -2.58 -19.38
CA HIS A 269 -16.46 -3.57 -20.44
C HIS A 269 -15.09 -4.15 -20.83
N SER A 270 -14.03 -3.76 -20.11
CA SER A 270 -12.64 -4.15 -20.42
C SER A 270 -12.39 -5.67 -20.44
N LEU A 271 -13.26 -6.45 -19.79
CA LEU A 271 -13.17 -7.92 -19.73
C LEU A 271 -13.75 -8.64 -20.96
N ARG A 272 -14.54 -7.96 -21.81
CA ARG A 272 -15.17 -8.60 -22.98
C ARG A 272 -14.12 -9.16 -23.94
N GLY A 273 -14.19 -10.46 -24.21
CA GLY A 273 -13.28 -11.18 -25.09
C GLY A 273 -11.88 -11.41 -24.50
N LYS A 274 -11.62 -11.04 -23.24
CA LYS A 274 -10.33 -11.32 -22.59
C LYS A 274 -10.26 -12.79 -22.20
N ARG A 275 -9.09 -13.40 -22.40
CA ARG A 275 -8.83 -14.79 -22.02
C ARG A 275 -8.08 -14.82 -20.69
N LEU A 276 -8.67 -15.42 -19.66
CA LEU A 276 -8.12 -15.47 -18.30
C LEU A 276 -7.74 -16.92 -17.97
N ALA A 277 -6.44 -17.16 -17.79
CA ALA A 277 -5.95 -18.48 -17.41
C ALA A 277 -5.91 -18.61 -15.88
N VAL A 278 -6.53 -19.67 -15.35
CA VAL A 278 -6.56 -19.97 -13.92
C VAL A 278 -5.76 -21.25 -13.65
N PRO A 279 -4.61 -21.18 -12.97
CA PRO A 279 -3.82 -22.37 -12.67
C PRO A 279 -4.54 -23.31 -11.72
N LYS A 280 -4.76 -24.57 -12.14
CA LYS A 280 -5.48 -25.59 -11.36
C LYS A 280 -4.93 -25.78 -9.94
N MET A 281 -3.62 -25.61 -9.75
CA MET A 281 -2.98 -25.74 -8.44
C MET A 281 -3.49 -24.75 -7.38
N TYR A 282 -4.16 -23.67 -7.78
CA TYR A 282 -4.73 -22.66 -6.87
C TYR A 282 -6.24 -22.84 -6.63
N ILE A 283 -6.89 -23.84 -7.24
CA ILE A 283 -8.32 -24.12 -7.05
C ILE A 283 -8.59 -25.59 -6.71
N ASP A 284 -8.10 -26.51 -7.55
CA ASP A 284 -8.38 -27.94 -7.53
C ASP A 284 -7.18 -28.76 -7.02
N GLY A 285 -6.03 -28.12 -6.86
CA GLY A 285 -4.76 -28.79 -6.58
C GLY A 285 -4.03 -29.29 -7.84
N MET A 286 -3.04 -30.16 -7.66
CA MET A 286 -2.27 -30.78 -8.75
C MET A 286 -2.61 -32.26 -8.87
N SER A 287 -2.64 -32.81 -10.08
CA SER A 287 -2.71 -34.26 -10.30
C SER A 287 -1.35 -34.94 -9.96
N GLY A 288 -1.43 -36.22 -9.59
CA GLY A 288 -0.44 -36.98 -8.80
C GLY A 288 0.95 -37.27 -9.39
N THR A 289 1.64 -36.31 -10.00
CA THR A 289 3.05 -36.43 -10.42
C THR A 289 3.97 -35.33 -9.87
N SER A 290 3.44 -34.38 -9.09
CA SER A 290 4.26 -33.30 -8.51
C SER A 290 4.94 -33.72 -7.21
N ILE A 291 6.25 -33.50 -7.13
CA ILE A 291 7.03 -33.58 -5.89
C ILE A 291 6.79 -32.38 -4.94
N SER A 292 6.07 -31.35 -5.41
CA SER A 292 5.75 -30.15 -4.63
C SER A 292 4.51 -30.36 -3.77
N LYS A 293 4.52 -29.84 -2.54
CA LYS A 293 3.31 -29.79 -1.71
C LYS A 293 2.21 -29.03 -2.45
N VAL A 294 1.06 -29.67 -2.62
CA VAL A 294 -0.12 -29.03 -3.21
C VAL A 294 -0.64 -27.94 -2.27
N PRO A 295 -0.88 -26.70 -2.74
CA PRO A 295 -1.50 -25.68 -1.93
C PRO A 295 -2.86 -26.13 -1.42
N PHE A 296 -3.10 -26.03 -0.11
CA PHE A 296 -4.43 -26.23 0.45
C PHE A 296 -5.27 -24.98 0.20
N VAL A 297 -6.47 -25.18 -0.35
CA VAL A 297 -7.46 -24.12 -0.58
C VAL A 297 -8.73 -24.51 0.17
N SER A 298 -9.17 -23.66 1.10
CA SER A 298 -10.36 -23.95 1.90
C SER A 298 -11.63 -23.92 1.06
N GLU A 299 -12.66 -24.66 1.49
CA GLU A 299 -13.97 -24.66 0.84
C GLU A 299 -14.61 -23.26 0.80
N GLY A 300 -14.37 -22.43 1.81
CA GLY A 300 -14.82 -21.03 1.81
C GLY A 300 -14.21 -20.23 0.66
N VAL A 301 -12.90 -20.36 0.44
CA VAL A 301 -12.20 -19.70 -0.67
C VAL A 301 -12.67 -20.24 -2.02
N LYS A 302 -12.89 -21.55 -2.15
CA LYS A 302 -13.42 -22.15 -3.39
C LYS A 302 -14.82 -21.61 -3.75
N LYS A 303 -15.69 -21.38 -2.75
CA LYS A 303 -17.01 -20.77 -2.97
C LYS A 303 -16.90 -19.33 -3.48
N VAL A 304 -16.02 -18.53 -2.89
CA VAL A 304 -15.75 -17.16 -3.36
C VAL A 304 -15.19 -17.18 -4.79
N TRP A 305 -14.27 -18.10 -5.08
CA TRP A 305 -13.74 -18.29 -6.42
C TRP A 305 -14.84 -18.65 -7.44
N ALA A 306 -15.74 -19.58 -7.10
CA ALA A 306 -16.85 -19.95 -7.98
C ALA A 306 -17.72 -18.73 -8.35
N GLN A 307 -18.01 -17.86 -7.38
CA GLN A 307 -18.69 -16.60 -7.64
C GLN A 307 -17.87 -15.68 -8.55
N THR A 308 -16.57 -15.52 -8.27
CA THR A 308 -15.66 -14.71 -9.12
C THR A 308 -15.64 -15.22 -10.56
N GLN A 309 -15.63 -16.54 -10.77
CA GLN A 309 -15.68 -17.13 -12.11
C GLN A 309 -16.99 -16.79 -12.83
N THR A 310 -18.13 -16.84 -12.13
CA THR A 310 -19.42 -16.39 -12.66
C THR A 310 -19.34 -14.91 -13.05
N ASP A 311 -18.85 -14.04 -12.17
CA ASP A 311 -18.77 -12.60 -12.43
C ASP A 311 -17.88 -12.28 -13.65
N LEU A 312 -16.72 -12.95 -13.78
CA LEU A 312 -15.80 -12.80 -14.92
C LEU A 312 -16.45 -13.25 -16.24
N THR A 313 -17.10 -14.42 -16.26
CA THR A 313 -17.74 -14.96 -17.46
C THR A 313 -18.97 -14.16 -17.86
N SER A 314 -19.79 -13.72 -16.89
CA SER A 314 -20.91 -12.80 -17.13
C SER A 314 -20.45 -11.43 -17.65
N SER A 315 -19.20 -11.02 -17.37
CA SER A 315 -18.58 -9.81 -17.92
C SER A 315 -18.02 -10.01 -19.34
N GLY A 316 -18.12 -11.20 -19.91
CA GLY A 316 -17.68 -11.54 -21.26
C GLY A 316 -16.23 -12.02 -21.37
N ALA A 317 -15.56 -12.33 -20.25
CA ALA A 317 -14.27 -13.00 -20.27
C ALA A 317 -14.42 -14.50 -20.61
N ILE A 318 -13.34 -15.08 -21.14
CA ILE A 318 -13.19 -16.50 -21.50
C ILE A 318 -12.17 -17.16 -20.59
#